data_AF-A0A819J3N6-F1
#
_entry.id   AF-A0A819J3N6-F1
#
_cell.length_a   1.000
_cell.length_b   1.000
_cell.length_c   1.000
_cell.angle_alpha   90.00
_cell.angle_beta   90.00
_cell.angle_gamma   90.00
#
_symmetry.space_group_name_H-M   'P 1'
#
loop_
_entity.id
_entity.type
_entity.pdbx_description
1 polymer ?
#
loop_
_entity_poly.entity_id
_entity_poly.type
_entity_poly.pdbx_seq_one_letter_code
_entity_poly.pdbx_strand_id
1 'polypeptide(L)'
;DRILYRDKPTSLIECTQYKSVEGVKHSDHKPVVAHFRVKLKPGLHTGNLSYGKFNHDVYKSGCKQRERHHSLGVGFGHNAKRRTAIPKSSVCVLQ
;
A
#
# COMPACT_ATOMS: atom_id res chain seq x y z
N ASP A 1 17.53 11.33 -0.53
CA ASP A 1 16.26 11.38 -1.28
C ASP A 1 15.22 12.25 -0.58
N ARG A 2 14.33 12.94 -1.32
CA ARG A 2 13.34 13.89 -0.74
C ARG A 2 11.98 13.72 -1.40
N ILE A 3 10.90 13.85 -0.63
CA ILE A 3 9.52 13.86 -1.14
C ILE A 3 8.94 15.25 -0.88
N LEU A 4 8.56 15.95 -1.95
CA LEU A 4 7.96 17.27 -1.89
C LEU A 4 6.53 17.19 -2.46
N TYR A 5 5.61 17.96 -1.90
CA TYR A 5 4.24 18.06 -2.39
C TYR A 5 3.80 19.52 -2.47
N ARG A 6 2.81 19.79 -3.33
CA ARG A 6 2.19 21.10 -3.48
C ARG A 6 0.68 20.93 -3.40
N ASP A 7 0.04 21.76 -2.59
CA ASP A 7 -1.40 21.85 -2.50
C ASP A 7 -1.90 23.19 -3.05
N LYS A 8 -3.17 23.24 -3.45
CA LYS A 8 -3.89 24.50 -3.62
C LYS A 8 -4.14 25.11 -2.23
N PRO A 9 -4.47 26.41 -2.10
CA PRO A 9 -4.61 27.09 -0.79
C PRO A 9 -5.63 26.49 0.18
N THR A 10 -6.38 25.47 -0.23
CA THR A 10 -7.49 24.85 0.49
C THR A 10 -7.06 23.81 1.54
N SER A 11 -5.75 23.61 1.78
CA SER A 11 -5.17 22.75 2.84
C SER A 11 -5.86 21.38 2.96
N LEU A 12 -5.91 20.65 1.85
CA LEU A 12 -6.49 19.32 1.75
C LEU A 12 -5.47 18.21 2.03
N ILE A 13 -4.17 18.52 2.03
CA ILE A 13 -3.08 17.55 2.20
C ILE A 13 -2.35 17.76 3.52
N GLU A 14 -2.30 16.72 4.34
CA GLU A 14 -1.56 16.67 5.60
C GLU A 14 -0.51 15.55 5.56
N CYS A 15 0.75 15.88 5.83
CA CYS A 15 1.82 14.89 5.98
C CYS A 15 1.79 14.30 7.40
N THR A 16 1.37 13.05 7.54
CA THR A 16 1.25 12.37 8.85
C THR A 16 2.52 11.64 9.26
N GLN A 17 3.38 11.29 8.30
CA GLN A 17 4.68 10.67 8.57
C GLN A 17 5.67 11.03 7.46
N TYR A 18 6.91 11.34 7.84
CA TYR A 18 8.03 11.53 6.92
C TYR A 18 9.29 10.93 7.56
N LYS A 19 9.88 9.88 6.97
CA LYS A 19 11.02 9.17 7.56
C LYS A 19 11.86 8.40 6.54
N SER A 20 13.10 8.09 6.92
CA SER A 20 13.93 7.06 6.28
C SER A 20 13.60 5.67 6.84
N VAL A 21 13.91 4.63 6.05
CA VAL A 21 13.77 3.22 6.45
C VAL A 21 15.14 2.61 6.74
N GLU A 22 15.51 2.58 8.02
CA GLU A 22 16.84 2.12 8.46
C GLU A 22 17.09 0.61 8.30
N GLY A 23 16.01 -0.17 8.25
CA GLY A 23 16.09 -1.64 8.11
C GLY A 23 16.58 -2.11 6.74
N VAL A 24 16.55 -1.24 5.72
CA VAL A 24 17.01 -1.56 4.37
C VAL A 24 18.45 -1.06 4.21
N LYS A 25 19.37 -1.98 3.86
CA LYS A 25 20.82 -1.71 3.84
C LYS A 25 21.54 -2.17 2.57
N HIS A 26 20.79 -2.60 1.56
CA HIS A 26 21.36 -3.14 0.31
C HIS A 26 21.90 -2.05 -0.62
N SER A 27 21.56 -0.78 -0.38
CA SER A 27 22.14 0.40 -1.03
C SER A 27 22.72 1.30 0.06
N ASP A 28 23.69 2.10 -0.36
CA ASP A 28 24.27 3.25 0.34
C ASP A 28 23.24 4.34 0.71
N HIS A 29 22.10 4.40 -0.01
CA HIS A 29 21.02 5.32 0.29
C HIS A 29 19.86 4.63 1.01
N LYS A 30 19.29 5.32 2.01
CA LYS A 30 18.11 4.86 2.73
C LYS A 30 16.84 5.22 1.96
N PRO A 31 15.91 4.26 1.75
CA PRO A 31 14.60 4.59 1.21
C PRO A 31 13.91 5.63 2.10
N VAL A 32 13.33 6.66 1.48
CA VAL A 32 12.56 7.70 2.17
C VAL A 32 11.08 7.50 1.87
N VAL A 33 10.24 7.53 2.91
CA VAL A 33 8.79 7.31 2.81
C VAL A 33 8.04 8.44 3.49
N ALA A 34 6.93 8.85 2.87
CA ALA A 34 5.99 9.82 3.40
C ALA A 34 4.57 9.26 3.39
N HIS A 35 3.80 9.50 4.45
CA HIS A 35 2.37 9.22 4.49
C HIS A 35 1.59 10.53 4.47
N PHE A 36 0.57 10.59 3.61
CA PHE A 36 -0.28 11.76 3.47
C PHE A 36 -1.73 11.39 3.74
N ARG A 37 -2.40 12.21 4.55
CA ARG A 37 -3.86 12.22 4.66
C ARG A 37 -4.38 13.29 3.71
N VAL A 38 -5.19 12.89 2.74
CA VAL A 38 -5.71 13.78 1.70
C VAL A 38 -7.24 13.82 1.76
N LYS A 39 -7.81 15.02 1.85
CA LYS A 39 -9.26 15.23 1.76
C LYS A 39 -9.69 15.23 0.29
N LEU A 40 -10.42 14.20 -0.12
CA LEU A 40 -11.00 14.09 -1.46
C LEU A 40 -12.40 14.72 -1.49
N LYS A 41 -12.70 15.39 -2.59
CA LYS A 41 -14.07 15.87 -2.89
C LYS A 41 -14.76 14.89 -3.83
N PRO A 42 -16.09 14.70 -3.74
CA PRO A 42 -16.83 13.93 -4.72
C PRO A 42 -16.55 14.42 -6.14
N GLY A 43 -16.28 13.48 -7.05
CA GLY A 43 -16.09 13.75 -8.48
C GLY A 43 -17.26 13.26 -9.31
N LEU A 44 -17.36 13.73 -10.55
CA LEU A 44 -18.35 13.26 -11.52
C LEU A 44 -17.79 12.09 -12.35
N HIS A 45 -18.63 11.12 -12.70
CA HIS A 45 -18.29 9.97 -13.53
C HIS A 45 -18.25 10.33 -15.03
N THR A 46 -17.52 11.38 -15.39
CA THR A 46 -17.40 11.85 -16.79
C THR A 46 -15.98 11.80 -17.33
N GLY A 47 -14.99 11.46 -16.50
CA GLY A 47 -13.59 11.33 -16.90
C GLY A 47 -13.20 9.90 -17.28
N ASN A 48 -11.94 9.73 -17.67
CA ASN A 48 -11.34 8.42 -17.93
C ASN A 48 -11.23 7.63 -16.63
N LEU A 49 -12.12 6.67 -16.43
CA LEU A 49 -12.10 5.81 -15.26
C LEU A 49 -11.18 4.61 -15.50
N SER A 50 -10.60 4.11 -14.41
CA SER A 50 -9.77 2.92 -14.49
C SER A 50 -10.58 1.65 -14.75
N TYR A 51 -11.91 1.62 -14.49
CA TYR A 51 -12.81 0.46 -14.67
C TYR A 51 -12.23 -0.88 -14.18
N GLY A 52 -11.55 -0.88 -13.03
CA GLY A 52 -10.92 -2.07 -12.48
C GLY A 52 -9.68 -2.56 -13.25
N LYS A 53 -9.09 -1.73 -14.12
CA LYS A 53 -7.81 -2.03 -14.80
C LYS A 53 -6.65 -1.91 -13.81
N PHE A 54 -5.99 -3.04 -13.54
CA PHE A 54 -4.74 -3.13 -12.80
C PHE A 54 -3.89 -4.28 -13.36
N ASN A 55 -2.64 -4.41 -12.91
CA ASN A 55 -1.79 -5.52 -13.33
C ASN A 55 -2.19 -6.82 -12.61
N HIS A 56 -3.00 -7.63 -13.30
CA HIS A 56 -3.55 -8.87 -12.77
C HIS A 56 -2.48 -9.96 -12.53
N ASP A 57 -1.43 -10.00 -13.34
CA ASP A 57 -0.38 -11.02 -13.21
C ASP A 57 0.49 -10.80 -11.97
N VAL A 58 0.77 -9.54 -11.64
CA VAL A 58 1.41 -9.16 -10.37
C VAL A 58 0.54 -9.53 -9.18
N TYR A 59 -0.78 -9.31 -9.26
CA TYR A 59 -1.69 -9.70 -8.20
C TYR A 59 -1.71 -11.22 -7.97
N LYS A 60 -1.87 -12.00 -9.06
CA LYS A 60 -1.85 -13.46 -9.03
C LYS A 60 -0.55 -14.03 -8.48
N SER A 61 0.59 -13.55 -8.96
CA SER A 61 1.91 -14.00 -8.50
C SER A 61 2.13 -13.67 -7.02
N GLY A 62 1.71 -12.48 -6.56
CA GLY A 62 1.74 -12.12 -5.15
C GLY A 62 0.88 -13.02 -4.26
N CYS A 63 -0.31 -13.42 -4.71
CA CYS A 63 -1.16 -14.37 -3.97
C CYS A 63 -0.47 -15.73 -3.83
N LYS A 64 0.05 -16.29 -4.93
CA LYS A 64 0.80 -17.55 -4.92
C LYS A 64 2.02 -17.50 -4.00
N GLN A 65 2.75 -16.40 -3.98
CA GLN A 65 3.91 -16.20 -3.09
C GLN A 65 3.51 -16.28 -1.61
N ARG A 66 2.40 -15.62 -1.24
CA ARG A 66 1.87 -15.62 0.13
C ARG A 66 1.42 -17.00 0.58
N GLU A 67 0.73 -17.73 -0.29
CA GLU A 67 0.33 -19.12 -0.04
C GLU A 67 1.54 -20.02 0.20
N ARG A 68 2.56 -19.93 -0.67
CA ARG A 68 3.82 -20.68 -0.49
C ARG A 68 4.50 -20.37 0.84
N HIS A 69 4.59 -19.09 1.20
CA HIS A 69 5.20 -18.68 2.46
C HIS A 69 4.42 -19.21 3.68
N HIS A 70 3.09 -19.23 3.60
CA HIS A 70 2.24 -19.81 4.65
C HIS A 70 2.38 -21.34 4.74
N SER A 71 2.43 -22.04 3.59
CA SER A 71 2.57 -23.51 3.57
C SER A 71 3.93 -24.00 4.05
N LEU A 72 4.98 -23.18 3.87
CA LEU A 72 6.35 -23.53 4.28
C LEU A 72 6.62 -23.25 5.76
N GLY A 73 5.66 -22.73 6.54
CA GLY A 73 5.81 -22.52 7.98
C GLY A 73 6.91 -21.53 8.36
N VAL A 74 7.45 -20.75 7.41
CA VAL A 74 8.49 -19.75 7.65
C VAL A 74 7.84 -18.53 8.32
N GLY A 75 7.55 -18.64 9.62
CA GLY A 75 7.08 -17.52 10.41
C GLY A 75 8.22 -16.53 10.66
N PHE A 76 8.07 -15.28 10.22
CA PHE A 76 8.84 -14.19 10.82
C PHE A 76 8.54 -14.17 12.33
N GLY A 77 9.60 -14.27 13.14
CA GLY A 77 9.55 -14.74 14.53
C GLY A 77 8.64 -13.99 15.53
N HIS A 78 8.32 -14.74 16.59
CA HIS A 78 7.92 -14.35 17.95
C HIS A 78 6.84 -13.26 18.15
N ASN A 79 5.75 -13.29 17.37
CA ASN A 79 4.41 -12.98 17.90
C ASN A 79 3.32 -13.52 16.96
N ALA A 80 3.32 -14.82 16.69
CA ALA A 80 2.35 -15.48 15.80
C ALA A 80 0.95 -15.65 16.44
N LYS A 81 0.44 -14.60 17.10
CA LYS A 81 -0.97 -14.46 17.49
C LYS A 81 -1.48 -13.11 16.98
N ARG A 82 -1.71 -13.02 15.66
CA ARG A 82 -2.73 -12.15 15.02
C ARG A 82 -2.51 -12.12 13.51
N ARG A 83 -3.33 -12.88 12.78
CA ARG A 83 -3.91 -12.62 11.44
C ARG A 83 -4.30 -13.95 10.81
N THR A 84 -5.29 -14.57 11.44
CA THR A 84 -6.16 -15.55 10.78
C THR A 84 -6.66 -14.96 9.47
N ALA A 85 -6.58 -15.77 8.40
CA ALA A 85 -7.33 -15.70 7.15
C ALA A 85 -7.66 -14.30 6.60
N ILE A 86 -7.14 -13.97 5.42
CA ILE A 86 -7.78 -12.94 4.58
C ILE A 86 -9.27 -13.34 4.47
N PRO A 87 -10.21 -12.58 5.03
CA PRO A 87 -11.62 -12.90 4.85
C PRO A 87 -11.87 -12.80 3.35
N LYS A 88 -12.35 -13.90 2.74
CA LYS A 88 -12.76 -13.92 1.33
C LYS A 88 -13.83 -12.86 1.00
N SER A 89 -14.42 -12.21 2.01
CA SER A 89 -15.41 -11.15 1.91
C SER A 89 -14.86 -9.71 1.93
N SER A 90 -13.56 -9.47 2.14
CA SER A 90 -13.00 -8.10 2.18
C SER A 90 -12.34 -7.66 0.88
N VAL A 91 -12.62 -8.36 -0.23
CA VAL A 91 -12.51 -7.74 -1.55
C VAL A 91 -13.60 -6.66 -1.57
N CYS A 92 -13.21 -5.43 -1.24
CA CYS A 92 -14.00 -4.27 -1.56
C CYS A 92 -14.07 -4.23 -3.09
N VAL A 93 -15.10 -4.88 -3.64
CA VAL A 93 -15.56 -4.64 -4.99
C VAL A 93 -16.01 -3.19 -4.96
N LEU A 94 -15.16 -2.30 -5.46
CA LEU A 94 -15.61 -0.99 -5.91
C LEU A 94 -16.50 -1.27 -7.13
N GLN A 95 -17.80 -1.45 -6.83
CA GLN A 95 -18.89 -1.45 -7.81
C GLN A 95 -19.33 0.00 -8.04
#